data_AF-A0A8J8TGX6-F1
#
_entry.id   AF-A0A8J8TGX6-F1
#
_cell.length_a   1.000
_cell.length_b   1.000
_cell.length_c   1.000
_cell.angle_alpha   90.00
_cell.angle_beta   90.00
_cell.angle_gamma   90.00
#
_symmetry.space_group_name_H-M   'P 1'
#
loop_
_entity.id
_entity.type
_entity.pdbx_description
1 polymer ?
#
loop_
_entity_poly.entity_id
_entity_poly.type
_entity_poly.pdbx_seq_one_letter_code
_entity_poly.pdbx_strand_id
1 'polypeptide(L)'
;MDEIVVHTRKRIAGLDRPKSLTERVQEFDAKEEVLREMVFVKLCRRLMHYYRTLASHLARTLWQLGVLTVFVGYPYFISQDKGNKFTSKYLVLS
;
A
#
# COMPACT_ATOMS: atom_id res chain seq x y z
N MET A 1 54.01 24.52 24.16
CA MET A 1 52.71 24.90 23.55
C MET A 1 52.36 24.02 22.35
N ASP A 2 53.32 23.68 21.48
CA ASP A 2 53.05 22.97 20.21
C ASP A 2 52.50 21.55 20.33
N GLU A 3 52.91 20.80 21.35
CA GLU A 3 52.52 19.39 21.49
C GLU A 3 51.02 19.21 21.79
N ILE A 4 50.45 20.13 22.59
CA ILE A 4 49.01 20.16 22.92
C ILE A 4 48.18 20.48 21.67
N VAL A 5 48.67 21.39 20.82
CA VAL A 5 48.00 21.77 19.57
C VAL A 5 48.01 20.61 18.58
N VAL A 6 49.14 19.90 18.44
CA VAL A 6 49.26 18.72 17.57
C VAL A 6 48.35 17.58 18.04
N HIS A 7 48.29 17.31 19.34
CA HIS A 7 47.42 16.27 19.91
C HIS A 7 45.94 16.59 19.64
N THR A 8 45.52 17.83 19.89
CA THR A 8 44.13 18.28 19.68
C THR A 8 43.75 18.20 18.21
N ARG A 9 44.65 18.60 17.30
CA ARG A 9 44.42 18.53 15.84
C ARG A 9 44.28 17.08 15.35
N LYS A 10 45.08 16.15 15.89
CA LYS A 10 44.92 14.71 15.62
C LYS A 10 43.58 14.16 16.12
N ARG A 11 43.11 14.59 17.28
CA ARG A 11 41.80 14.20 17.81
C ARG A 11 40.64 14.74 16.97
N ILE A 12 40.72 15.99 16.50
CA ILE A 12 39.71 16.60 15.61
C ILE A 12 39.67 15.86 14.27
N ALA A 13 40.83 15.61 13.65
CA ALA A 13 40.89 14.83 12.41
C ALA A 13 40.37 13.39 12.59
N GLY A 14 40.59 12.80 13.77
CA GLY A 14 40.03 11.50 14.14
C GLY A 14 38.50 11.51 14.33
N LEU A 15 37.90 12.67 14.63
CA LEU A 15 36.45 12.86 14.78
C LEU A 15 35.74 13.15 13.44
N ASP A 16 36.43 13.75 12.46
CA ASP A 16 35.88 14.01 11.13
C ASP A 16 35.57 12.71 10.36
N ARG A 17 36.37 11.66 10.57
CA ARG A 17 36.18 10.35 9.94
C ARG A 17 34.89 9.63 10.37
N PRO A 18 34.59 9.45 11.68
CA PRO A 18 33.32 8.87 12.10
C PRO A 18 32.14 9.81 11.78
N LYS A 19 32.31 11.14 11.89
CA LYS A 19 31.26 12.10 11.54
C LYS A 19 30.81 11.98 10.08
N SER A 20 31.77 11.97 9.15
CA SER A 20 31.48 11.77 7.73
C SER A 20 30.90 10.39 7.42
N LEU A 21 31.24 9.35 8.18
CA LEU A 21 30.63 8.03 8.04
C LEU A 21 29.16 8.05 8.49
N THR A 22 28.86 8.70 9.61
CA THR A 22 27.49 8.85 10.13
C THR A 22 26.61 9.67 9.19
N GLU A 23 27.11 10.77 8.63
CA GLU A 23 26.38 11.57 7.62
C GLU A 23 26.04 10.74 6.38
N ARG A 24 26.96 9.90 5.89
CA ARG A 24 26.71 9.00 4.76
C ARG A 24 25.69 7.92 5.05
N VAL A 25 25.68 7.37 6.27
CA VAL A 25 24.68 6.39 6.70
C VAL A 25 23.29 7.04 6.75
N GLN A 26 23.18 8.22 7.35
CA GLN A 26 21.92 8.97 7.39
C GLN A 26 21.38 9.31 5.99
N GLU A 27 22.26 9.70 5.06
CA GLU A 27 21.88 9.96 3.68
C GLU A 27 21.39 8.70 2.96
N PHE A 28 21.99 7.54 3.25
CA PHE A 28 21.56 6.26 2.70
C PHE A 28 20.20 5.83 3.25
N ASP A 29 20.01 5.93 4.57
CA ASP A 29 18.76 5.58 5.24
C ASP A 29 17.61 6.46 4.74
N ALA A 30 17.82 7.77 4.60
CA ALA A 30 16.84 8.70 4.05
C ALA A 30 16.46 8.38 2.60
N LYS A 31 17.43 7.99 1.77
CA LYS A 31 17.17 7.56 0.38
C LYS A 31 16.37 6.26 0.34
N GLU A 32 16.66 5.32 1.23
CA GLU A 32 15.95 4.03 1.30
C GLU A 32 14.50 4.20 1.73
N GLU A 33 14.24 5.10 2.68
CA GLU A 33 12.89 5.45 3.13
C GLU A 33 12.05 6.07 2.01
N VAL A 34 12.58 7.07 1.30
CA VAL A 34 11.92 7.69 0.14
C VAL A 34 11.66 6.65 -0.96
N LEU A 35 12.63 5.77 -1.23
CA LEU A 35 12.47 4.70 -2.21
C LEU A 35 11.36 3.71 -1.82
N ARG A 36 11.26 3.35 -0.53
CA ARG A 36 10.18 2.49 -0.01
C ARG A 36 8.80 3.10 -0.29
N GLU A 37 8.61 4.38 0.04
CA GLU A 37 7.34 5.06 -0.20
C GLU A 37 7.00 5.15 -1.70
N MET A 38 7.99 5.45 -2.55
CA MET A 38 7.79 5.50 -4.00
C MET A 38 7.37 4.15 -4.59
N VAL A 39 7.93 3.04 -4.10
CA VAL A 39 7.54 1.68 -4.53
C VAL A 39 6.10 1.39 -4.14
N PHE A 40 5.69 1.73 -2.92
CA PHE A 40 4.31 1.57 -2.47
C PHE A 40 3.33 2.36 -3.35
N VAL A 41 3.62 3.64 -3.62
CA VAL A 41 2.79 4.47 -4.50
C VAL A 41 2.70 3.89 -5.92
N LYS A 42 3.81 3.39 -6.47
CA LYS A 42 3.82 2.72 -7.78
C LYS A 42 2.97 1.46 -7.78
N LEU A 43 3.04 0.64 -6.73
CA LEU A 43 2.23 -0.56 -6.58
C LEU A 43 0.74 -0.22 -6.48
N CYS A 44 0.37 0.73 -5.62
CA CYS A 44 -1.02 1.19 -5.47
C CYS A 44 -1.60 1.72 -6.78
N ARG A 45 -0.82 2.49 -7.55
CA ARG A 45 -1.24 2.98 -8.88
C ARG A 45 -1.53 1.84 -9.84
N ARG A 46 -0.66 0.82 -9.89
CA ARG A 46 -0.88 -0.37 -10.74
C ARG A 46 -2.11 -1.14 -10.29
N LEU A 47 -2.26 -1.37 -8.99
CA LEU A 47 -3.40 -2.06 -8.43
C LEU A 47 -4.73 -1.34 -8.78
N MET A 48 -4.79 -0.03 -8.59
CA MET A 48 -5.94 0.79 -8.97
C MET A 48 -6.26 0.70 -10.46
N HIS A 49 -5.25 0.65 -11.32
CA HIS A 49 -5.45 0.45 -12.76
C HIS A 49 -6.11 -0.90 -13.05
N TYR A 50 -5.63 -1.99 -12.43
CA TYR A 50 -6.25 -3.30 -12.58
C TYR A 50 -7.70 -3.33 -12.09
N TYR A 51 -8.00 -2.74 -10.94
CA TYR A 51 -9.37 -2.66 -10.43
C TYR A 51 -10.30 -1.91 -11.37
N ARG A 52 -9.86 -0.76 -11.92
CA ARG A 52 -10.67 0.00 -12.89
C ARG A 52 -10.93 -0.80 -14.15
N THR A 53 -9.92 -1.49 -14.68
CA THR A 53 -10.05 -2.33 -15.87
C THR A 53 -11.01 -3.49 -15.61
N LEU A 54 -10.86 -4.19 -14.48
CA LEU A 54 -11.72 -5.30 -14.09
C LEU A 54 -13.18 -4.85 -13.91
N ALA A 55 -13.41 -3.77 -13.16
CA ALA A 55 -14.74 -3.24 -12.92
C ALA A 55 -15.42 -2.80 -14.22
N SER A 56 -14.67 -2.15 -15.13
CA SER A 56 -15.19 -1.72 -16.43
C SER A 56 -15.54 -2.91 -17.32
N HIS A 57 -14.68 -3.93 -17.34
CA HIS A 57 -14.94 -5.17 -18.08
C HIS A 57 -16.18 -5.88 -17.53
N LEU A 58 -16.28 -6.05 -16.22
CA LEU A 58 -17.42 -6.67 -15.57
C LEU A 58 -18.72 -5.91 -15.87
N ALA A 59 -18.72 -4.58 -15.74
CA ALA A 59 -19.88 -3.76 -16.04
C ALA A 59 -20.34 -3.93 -17.50
N ARG A 60 -19.40 -3.96 -18.45
CA ARG A 60 -19.71 -4.18 -19.87
C ARG A 60 -20.28 -5.57 -20.12
N THR A 61 -19.70 -6.60 -19.53
CA THR A 61 -20.18 -7.99 -19.67
C THR A 61 -21.58 -8.13 -19.08
N LEU A 62 -21.83 -7.58 -17.89
CA LEU A 62 -23.16 -7.60 -17.26
C LEU A 62 -24.20 -6.85 -18.09
N TRP A 63 -23.83 -5.71 -18.66
CA TRP A 63 -24.69 -4.96 -19.58
C TRP A 63 -25.05 -5.77 -20.83
N GLN A 64 -24.06 -6.44 -21.45
CA GLN A 64 -24.28 -7.30 -22.61
C GLN A 64 -25.18 -8.50 -22.30
N LEU A 65 -25.11 -9.02 -21.08
CA LEU A 65 -25.98 -10.11 -20.59
C LEU A 65 -27.39 -9.62 -20.21
N GLY A 66 -27.70 -8.32 -20.32
CA GLY A 66 -29.00 -7.75 -19.99
C GLY A 66 -29.27 -7.66 -18.49
N VAL A 67 -28.24 -7.67 -17.65
CA VAL A 67 -28.39 -7.55 -16.19
C VAL A 67 -28.74 -6.11 -15.85
N LEU A 68 -29.97 -5.87 -15.39
CA LEU A 68 -30.48 -4.54 -15.04
C LEU A 68 -30.10 -4.10 -13.61
N THR A 69 -29.83 -5.04 -12.72
CA THR A 69 -29.56 -4.75 -11.29
C THR A 69 -28.42 -5.62 -10.78
N VAL A 70 -27.35 -4.96 -10.34
CA VAL A 70 -26.16 -5.59 -9.74
C VAL A 70 -26.10 -5.16 -8.29
N PHE A 71 -26.12 -6.11 -7.37
CA PHE A 71 -25.94 -5.82 -5.95
C PHE A 71 -24.46 -5.90 -5.61
N VAL A 72 -23.88 -4.78 -5.16
CA VAL A 72 -22.50 -4.71 -4.71
C VAL A 72 -22.51 -4.64 -3.18
N GLY A 73 -22.01 -5.68 -2.51
CA GLY A 73 -21.98 -5.76 -1.05
C GLY A 73 -21.83 -7.19 -0.54
N TYR A 74 -21.72 -7.33 0.79
CA TYR A 74 -21.69 -8.65 1.42
C TYR A 74 -23.10 -9.28 1.36
N PRO A 75 -23.25 -10.53 0.87
CA PRO A 75 -24.57 -11.14 0.59
C PRO A 75 -25.58 -11.06 1.74
N TYR A 76 -25.09 -11.13 2.98
CA TYR A 76 -25.87 -11.03 4.22
C TYR A 76 -26.64 -9.71 4.37
N PHE A 77 -26.07 -8.58 3.91
CA PHE A 77 -26.71 -7.27 4.02
C PHE A 77 -27.76 -7.00 2.93
N ILE A 78 -27.72 -7.77 1.84
CA ILE A 78 -28.60 -7.57 0.68
C ILE A 78 -29.86 -8.46 0.79
N SER A 79 -29.76 -9.61 1.46
CA SER A 79 -30.81 -10.63 1.49
C SER A 79 -31.92 -10.41 2.52
N GLN A 80 -31.81 -9.42 3.42
CA GLN A 80 -32.80 -9.24 4.50
C GLN A 80 -34.09 -8.57 4.04
N ASP A 81 -34.04 -7.66 3.06
CA ASP A 81 -35.21 -6.83 2.68
C ASP A 81 -35.77 -7.18 1.29
N LYS A 82 -35.03 -7.97 0.49
CA LYS A 82 -35.48 -8.49 -0.80
C LYS A 82 -35.14 -9.98 -0.90
N GLY A 83 -36.03 -10.81 -0.34
CA GLY A 83 -35.95 -12.27 -0.47
C GLY A 83 -35.75 -12.68 -1.93
N ASN A 84 -34.62 -13.31 -2.22
CA ASN A 84 -34.33 -13.87 -3.52
C ASN A 84 -35.31 -15.03 -3.81
N LYS A 85 -35.87 -15.08 -5.03
CA LYS A 85 -36.71 -16.20 -5.51
C LYS A 85 -35.98 -17.56 -5.52
N PHE A 86 -34.65 -17.58 -5.38
CA PHE A 86 -33.84 -18.81 -5.30
C PHE A 86 -33.52 -19.29 -3.88
N THR A 87 -33.90 -18.55 -2.83
CA THR A 87 -33.80 -19.06 -1.46
C THR A 87 -35.17 -19.58 -1.03
N SER A 88 -35.62 -20.67 -1.68
CA SER A 88 -36.75 -21.44 -1.18
C SER A 88 -36.43 -21.87 0.24
N LYS A 89 -37.18 -21.32 1.22
CA LYS A 89 -37.20 -21.78 2.61
C LYS A 89 -37.21 -23.32 2.63
N TYR A 90 -36.13 -23.92 3.10
CA TYR A 90 -36.23 -25.15 3.87
C TYR A 90 -36.29 -24.74 5.34
N LEU A 91 -37.43 -24.15 5.75
CA LEU A 91 -37.87 -24.29 7.13
C LEU A 91 -38.70 -25.57 7.17
N VAL A 92 -38.01 -26.67 7.48
CA VAL A 92 -38.67 -27.88 7.94
C VAL A 92 -39.37 -27.53 9.24
N LEU A 93 -40.67 -27.72 9.25
CA LEU A 93 -41.51 -27.77 10.44
C LEU A 93 -41.01 -28.89 11.37
N SER A 94 -40.63 -28.56 12.60
CA SER A 94 -40.89 -29.31 13.85
C SER A 94 -40.36 -28.52 15.04
#